data_AF-A0A1V2QKQ2-F1
#
_entry.id   AF-A0A1V2QKQ2-F1
#
_cell.length_a   1.000
_cell.length_b   1.000
_cell.length_c   1.000
_cell.angle_alpha   90.00
_cell.angle_beta   90.00
_cell.angle_gamma   90.00
#
_symmetry.space_group_name_H-M   'P 1'
#
loop_
_entity.id
_entity.type
_entity.pdbx_description
1 polymer ?
#
loop_
_entity_poly.entity_id
_entity_poly.type
_entity_poly.pdbx_seq_one_letter_code
_entity_poly.pdbx_strand_id
1 'polypeptide(L)' 'MDAHLSPNDLAALISRCTGVTVTGEQVTDSDRTFDDLGVDSLGLMGVLAELQRNHGMSRDVDMQPDQSPLELLNLVSGRA' A
#
# COMPACT_ATOMS: atom_id res chain seq x y z
N MET A 1 16.04 7.83 11.19
CA MET A 1 14.73 8.49 11.05
C MET A 1 13.80 7.41 10.55
N ASP A 2 13.20 6.75 11.51
CA ASP A 2 12.49 5.48 11.39
C ASP A 2 11.24 5.75 10.55
N ALA A 3 11.30 5.39 9.27
CA ALA A 3 10.23 5.60 8.30
C ALA A 3 9.08 4.61 8.58
N HIS A 4 8.48 4.72 9.75
CA HIS A 4 7.36 3.90 10.16
C HIS A 4 6.12 4.39 9.39
N LEU A 5 5.85 3.76 8.24
CA LEU A 5 4.63 4.02 7.48
C LEU A 5 3.45 3.59 8.34
N SER A 6 2.57 4.53 8.68
CA SER A 6 1.34 4.20 9.40
C SER A 6 0.29 3.67 8.43
N PRO A 7 -0.63 2.78 8.85
CA PRO A 7 -1.68 2.28 7.98
C PRO A 7 -2.56 3.39 7.41
N ASN A 8 -2.76 4.48 8.16
CA ASN A 8 -3.50 5.64 7.70
C ASN A 8 -2.75 6.45 6.61
N ASP A 9 -1.41 6.43 6.65
CA ASP A 9 -0.55 7.07 5.66
C ASP A 9 -0.60 6.28 4.34
N LEU A 10 -0.50 4.95 4.44
CA LEU A 10 -0.66 4.06 3.29
C LEU A 10 -2.07 4.21 2.67
N ALA A 11 -3.12 4.26 3.49
CA ALA A 11 -4.49 4.47 3.03
C ALA A 11 -4.65 5.81 2.28
N ALA A 12 -4.08 6.89 2.81
CA ALA A 12 -4.09 8.20 2.16
C ALA A 12 -3.33 8.18 0.83
N LEU A 13 -2.21 7.46 0.75
CA LEU A 13 -1.41 7.33 -0.45
C LEU A 13 -2.12 6.51 -1.53
N ILE A 14 -2.73 5.37 -1.15
CA ILE A 14 -3.61 4.59 -2.02
C ILE A 14 -4.73 5.48 -2.56
N SER A 15 -5.43 6.19 -1.68
CA SER A 15 -6.55 7.04 -2.07
C SER A 15 -6.14 8.16 -3.03
N ARG A 16 -4.94 8.72 -2.85
CA ARG A 16 -4.40 9.76 -3.73
C ARG A 16 -3.98 9.21 -5.10
N CYS A 17 -3.43 8.00 -5.17
CA CYS A 17 -3.00 7.39 -6.43
C CYS A 17 -4.15 6.77 -7.23
N THR A 18 -5.13 6.18 -6.55
CA THR A 18 -6.21 5.41 -7.18
C THR A 18 -7.51 6.21 -7.29
N GLY A 19 -7.66 7.26 -6.47
CA GLY A 19 -8.92 8.01 -6.33
C GLY A 19 -9.96 7.32 -5.44
N VAL A 20 -9.65 6.15 -4.88
CA VAL A 20 -10.60 5.36 -4.06
C VAL A 20 -10.45 5.70 -2.59
N THR A 21 -11.55 5.82 -1.85
CA THR A 21 -11.49 6.15 -0.41
C THR A 21 -11.14 4.91 0.40
N VAL A 22 -9.88 4.82 0.82
CA VAL A 22 -9.37 3.73 1.68
C VAL A 22 -9.11 4.29 3.07
N THR A 23 -9.34 3.49 4.11
CA THR A 23 -9.05 3.85 5.51
C THR A 23 -7.97 2.96 6.10
N GLY A 24 -7.28 3.44 7.14
CA GLY A 24 -6.23 2.66 7.79
C GLY A 24 -6.69 1.29 8.32
N GLU A 25 -7.95 1.20 8.78
CA GLU A 25 -8.54 -0.07 9.24
C GLU A 25 -8.65 -1.10 8.11
N GLN A 26 -9.01 -0.66 6.90
CA GLN A 26 -9.08 -1.53 5.72
C GLN A 26 -7.69 -1.96 5.24
N VAL A 27 -6.68 -1.10 5.41
CA VAL A 27 -5.29 -1.44 5.11
C VAL A 27 -4.74 -2.49 6.09
N THR A 28 -5.16 -2.45 7.35
CA THR A 28 -4.75 -3.44 8.35
C THR A 28 -5.52 -4.75 8.27
N ASP A 29 -6.54 -4.82 7.42
CA ASP A 29 -7.36 -6.01 7.25
C ASP A 29 -6.68 -7.01 6.32
N SER A 30 -6.41 -8.22 6.83
CA SER A 30 -5.74 -9.29 6.08
C SER A 30 -6.68 -10.05 5.14
N ASP A 31 -8.00 -9.95 5.35
CA ASP A 31 -9.00 -10.64 4.53
C ASP A 31 -9.30 -9.85 3.24
N ARG A 32 -9.06 -8.54 3.28
CA ARG A 32 -9.16 -7.66 2.12
C ARG A 32 -7.93 -7.66 1.23
N THR A 33 -8.21 -7.47 -0.05
CA THR A 33 -7.21 -7.27 -1.12
C THR A 33 -7.35 -5.88 -1.71
N PHE A 34 -6.35 -5.44 -2.46
CA PHE A 34 -6.45 -4.19 -3.22
C PHE A 34 -7.67 -4.18 -4.17
N ASP A 35 -7.98 -5.32 -4.81
CA ASP A 35 -9.15 -5.48 -5.66
C ASP A 35 -10.48 -5.25 -4.90
N ASP A 36 -10.62 -5.80 -3.68
CA ASP A 36 -11.80 -5.57 -2.81
C ASP A 36 -11.95 -4.08 -2.44
N LEU A 37 -10.82 -3.38 -2.30
CA LEU A 37 -10.79 -1.95 -2.07
C LEU A 37 -11.08 -1.11 -3.32
N GLY A 38 -11.27 -1.74 -4.50
CA GLY A 38 -11.45 -1.05 -5.78
C GLY A 38 -10.15 -0.47 -6.36
N VAL A 39 -8.99 -0.96 -5.92
CA VAL A 39 -7.68 -0.53 -6.42
C VAL A 39 -7.30 -1.34 -7.65
N ASP A 40 -7.35 -0.69 -8.81
CA ASP A 40 -6.85 -1.28 -10.06
C ASP A 40 -5.32 -1.45 -10.07
N SER A 41 -4.83 -2.34 -10.94
CA SER A 41 -3.40 -2.62 -11.14
C SER A 41 -2.56 -1.38 -11.45
N LEU A 42 -3.09 -0.44 -12.26
CA LEU A 42 -2.40 0.82 -12.58
C LEU A 42 -2.30 1.74 -11.36
N GLY A 43 -3.36 1.79 -10.55
CA GLY A 43 -3.38 2.57 -9.33
C GLY A 43 -2.38 2.02 -8.31
N LEU A 44 -2.31 0.69 -8.18
CA LEU A 44 -1.34 -0.01 -7.33
C LEU A 44 0.11 0.28 -7.76
N MET A 45 0.41 0.27 -9.05
CA MET A 45 1.76 0.66 -9.53
C MET A 45 2.13 2.10 -9.15
N GLY A 46 1.16 3.03 -9.18
CA GLY A 46 1.38 4.40 -8.72
C GLY A 46 1.73 4.47 -7.22
N VAL A 47 1.00 3.71 -6.41
CA VAL A 47 1.24 3.57 -4.96
C VAL A 47 2.65 3.04 -4.70
N LEU A 48 3.02 1.94 -5.35
CA LEU A 48 4.35 1.31 -5.21
C LEU A 48 5.46 2.28 -5.63
N ALA A 49 5.29 3.01 -6.73
CA ALA A 49 6.29 3.97 -7.20
C ALA A 49 6.49 5.12 -6.19
N GLU A 50 5.42 5.61 -5.56
CA GLU A 50 5.50 6.67 -4.57
C GLU A 50 6.12 6.17 -3.25
N LEU A 51 5.81 4.93 -2.83
CA LEU A 51 6.47 4.27 -1.69
C LEU A 51 7.97 4.05 -1.93
N GLN A 52 8.37 3.60 -3.12
CA GLN A 52 9.78 3.48 -3.51
C GLN A 52 10.52 4.83 -3.40
N ARG A 53 9.85 5.92 -3.79
CA ARG A 53 10.43 7.27 -3.77
C ARG A 53 10.48 7.88 -2.37
N ASN A 54 9.41 7.78 -1.58
CA ASN A 54 9.29 8.43 -0.28
C ASN A 54 9.86 7.60 0.87
N HIS A 55 9.69 6.27 0.83
CA HIS A 55 10.05 5.36 1.92
C HIS A 55 11.26 4.49 1.60
N GLY A 56 11.83 4.60 0.40
CA GLY A 56 12.99 3.80 0.00
C GLY A 56 12.67 2.31 -0.13
N MET A 57 11.40 1.98 -0.39
CA MET A 57 10.94 0.62 -0.63
C MET A 57 11.76 -0.04 -1.75
N SER A 58 12.06 -1.33 -1.61
CA SER A 58 12.79 -2.11 -2.62
C SER A 58 12.09 -2.06 -3.97
N ARG A 59 12.85 -1.84 -5.05
CA ARG A 59 12.32 -1.77 -6.43
C ARG A 59 11.83 -3.12 -6.96
N ASP A 60 12.23 -4.22 -6.31
CA ASP A 60 11.76 -5.58 -6.60
C ASP A 60 10.39 -5.88 -6.01
N VAL A 61 9.78 -4.96 -5.25
CA VAL A 61 8.40 -5.17 -4.79
C VAL A 61 7.45 -4.88 -5.93
N ASP A 62 6.93 -5.98 -6.47
CA ASP A 62 5.79 -6.03 -7.36
C ASP A 62 4.61 -6.57 -6.55
N MET A 63 3.56 -5.78 -6.40
CA MET A 63 2.32 -6.23 -5.79
C MET A 63 1.21 -6.27 -6.82
N GLN A 64 0.36 -7.28 -6.69
CA GLN A 64 -0.80 -7.47 -7.53
C GLN A 64 -2.09 -7.08 -6.80
N PRO A 65 -3.17 -6.73 -7.52
CA PRO A 65 -4.43 -6.35 -6.90
C PRO A 65 -5.09 -7.48 -6.08
N ASP A 66 -4.74 -8.73 -6.33
CA ASP A 66 -5.17 -9.89 -5.53
C ASP A 66 -4.48 -10.01 -4.16
N GLN A 67 -3.48 -9.17 -3.88
CA GLN A 67 -2.76 -9.19 -2.61
C GLN A 67 -3.35 -8.24 -1.58
N SER A 68 -3.06 -8.50 -0.31
CA SER A 68 -3.54 -7.70 0.81
C SER A 68 -2.70 -6.43 1.03
N PRO A 69 -3.33 -5.29 1.33
CA PRO A 69 -2.63 -4.05 1.68
C PRO A 69 -1.82 -4.16 2.98
N LEU A 70 -2.17 -5.10 3.87
CA LEU A 70 -1.40 -5.40 5.07
C LEU A 70 0.00 -5.94 4.75
N GLU A 71 0.13 -6.77 3.72
CA GLU A 71 1.43 -7.29 3.26
C GLU A 71 2.32 -6.14 2.80
N LEU A 72 1.76 -5.19 2.03
CA LEU A 72 2.47 -3.99 1.60
C LEU A 72 2.99 -3.17 2.79
N LEU A 73 2.14 -2.99 3.80
CA LEU A 73 2.49 -2.25 5.01
C LEU A 73 3.63 -2.93 5.78
N ASN A 74 3.60 -4.26 5.90
CA ASN A 74 4.67 -5.04 6.55
C ASN A 74 6.00 -4.92 5.78
N LEU A 75 5.95 -4.99 4.45
CA LEU A 75 7.12 -4.81 3.57
C LEU A 75 7.77 -3.43 3.76
N VAL A 76 6.98 -2.36 3.81
CA VAL A 76 7.51 -1.00 4.04
C VAL A 76 8.00 -0.81 5.47
N SER A 77 7.30 -1.39 6.44
CA SER A 77 7.66 -1.26 7.85
C SER A 77 8.93 -2.05 8.23
N GLY A 78 9.50 -2.83 7.32
CA GLY A 78 10.68 -3.65 7.58
C GLY A 78 10.42 -4.82 8.54
N ARG A 79 9.15 -5.21 8.72
CA ARG A 79 8.78 -6.45 9.42
C ARG A 79 8.65 -7.56 8.36
N ALA A 80 9.81 -8.01 7.87
CA ALA A 80 9.94 -9.22 7.05
C ALA A 80 10.50 -10.36 7.90
#